data_AF-A0A940M989-F1
#
_entry.id   AF-A0A940M989-F1
#
_cell.length_a   1.000
_cell.length_b   1.000
_cell.length_c   1.000
_cell.angle_alpha   90.00
_cell.angle_beta   90.00
_cell.angle_gamma   90.00
#
_symmetry.space_group_name_H-M   'P 1'
#
loop_
_entity.id
_entity.type
_entity.pdbx_description
1 polymer ?
#
loop_
_entity_poly.entity_id
_entity_poly.type
_entity_poly.pdbx_seq_one_letter_code
_entity_poly.pdbx_strand_id
1 'polypeptide(L)'
;MSEGLARQSPIKVSHEGDQLITSGANFLGMTKKDLVEQAVAFYLDARREEMQARMQGLLSRLDGTRAARVSLLTGIDRETLERLGGVPEEEDGRRPSGTSESGGGRDGSAS
;
A
#
# COMPACT_ATOMS: atom_id res chain seq x y z
N MET A 1 15.16 -13.79 -25.68
CA MET A 1 14.42 -12.84 -24.82
C MET A 1 13.48 -12.08 -25.73
N SER A 2 12.18 -12.23 -25.55
CA SER A 2 11.18 -11.64 -26.44
C SER A 2 10.98 -10.18 -26.04
N GLU A 3 11.67 -9.25 -26.70
CA GLU A 3 11.27 -7.84 -26.69
C GLU A 3 9.88 -7.76 -27.33
N GLY A 4 8.85 -7.71 -26.49
CA GLY A 4 7.51 -7.41 -26.95
C GLY A 4 7.56 -6.01 -27.56
N LEU A 5 7.41 -5.91 -28.90
CA LEU A 5 7.30 -4.63 -29.58
C LEU A 5 6.29 -3.78 -28.81
N ALA A 6 6.76 -2.67 -28.24
CA ALA A 6 5.92 -1.72 -27.53
C ALA A 6 4.76 -1.34 -28.45
N ARG A 7 3.53 -1.74 -28.09
CA ARG A 7 2.34 -1.45 -28.88
C ARG A 7 2.16 0.06 -28.97
N GLN A 8 2.42 0.63 -30.14
CA GLN A 8 2.18 2.03 -30.42
C GLN A 8 0.69 2.21 -30.76
N SER A 9 -0.05 2.77 -29.82
CA SER A 9 -1.47 3.11 -30.01
C SER A 9 -1.62 4.62 -30.18
N PRO A 10 -2.41 5.11 -31.16
CA PRO A 10 -2.67 6.53 -31.31
C PRO A 10 -3.36 7.11 -30.07
N ILE A 11 -2.82 8.21 -29.53
CA ILE A 11 -3.45 8.97 -28.44
C ILE A 11 -4.18 10.15 -29.05
N LYS A 12 -5.48 10.26 -28.78
CA LYS A 12 -6.28 11.42 -29.19
C LYS A 12 -6.01 12.56 -28.22
N VAL A 13 -5.60 13.70 -28.76
CA VAL A 13 -5.40 14.95 -28.03
C VAL A 13 -6.28 16.03 -28.63
N SER A 14 -6.56 17.08 -27.86
CA SER A 14 -7.22 18.28 -28.40
C SER A 14 -6.32 18.98 -29.41
N HIS A 15 -6.90 19.83 -30.26
CA HIS A 15 -6.14 20.62 -31.22
C HIS A 15 -5.12 21.54 -30.52
N GLU A 16 -5.53 22.19 -29.44
CA GLU A 16 -4.66 23.03 -28.61
C GLU A 16 -3.50 22.21 -28.01
N GLY A 17 -3.79 21.00 -27.52
CA GLY A 17 -2.77 20.10 -27.00
C GLY A 17 -1.74 19.69 -28.06
N ASP A 18 -2.17 19.39 -29.29
CA ASP A 18 -1.24 19.08 -30.38
C ASP A 18 -0.37 20.28 -30.76
N GLN A 19 -0.91 21.50 -30.75
CA GLN A 19 -0.11 22.71 -31.00
C GLN A 19 0.99 22.91 -29.94
N LEU A 20 0.65 22.69 -28.66
CA LEU A 20 1.61 22.76 -27.56
C LEU A 20 2.70 21.70 -27.68
N ILE A 21 2.30 20.45 -27.98
CA ILE A 21 3.23 19.33 -28.20
C ILE A 21 4.14 19.65 -29.39
N THR A 22 3.59 20.19 -30.48
CA THR A 22 4.38 20.57 -31.67
C THR A 22 5.40 21.65 -31.35
N SER A 23 4.96 22.73 -30.71
CA SER A 23 5.81 23.87 -30.39
C SER A 23 6.91 23.49 -29.40
N GLY A 24 6.57 22.71 -28.37
CA GLY A 24 7.52 22.20 -27.38
C GLY A 24 8.53 21.23 -27.98
N ALA A 25 8.10 20.33 -28.86
CA ALA A 25 8.98 19.36 -29.51
C ALA A 25 10.00 20.07 -30.42
N ASN A 26 9.53 21.03 -31.22
CA ASN A 26 10.39 21.86 -32.07
C ASN A 26 11.40 22.66 -31.25
N PHE A 27 10.96 23.29 -30.16
CA PHE A 27 11.82 24.08 -29.29
C PHE A 27 12.93 23.25 -28.63
N LEU A 28 12.60 22.02 -28.20
CA LEU A 28 13.54 21.12 -27.53
C LEU A 28 14.36 20.27 -28.49
N GLY A 29 14.14 20.38 -29.81
CA GLY A 29 14.80 19.53 -30.80
C GLY A 29 14.46 18.04 -30.66
N MET A 30 13.27 17.74 -30.14
CA MET A 30 12.80 16.39 -29.84
C MET A 30 11.68 15.97 -30.79
N THR A 31 11.41 14.67 -30.88
CA THR A 31 10.17 14.21 -31.51
C THR A 31 8.98 14.47 -30.58
N LYS A 32 7.78 14.65 -31.16
CA LYS A 32 6.53 14.74 -30.38
C LYS A 32 6.36 13.54 -29.44
N LYS A 33 6.76 12.34 -29.88
CA LYS A 33 6.69 11.10 -29.11
C LYS A 33 7.56 11.18 -27.85
N ASP A 34 8.83 11.53 -28.02
CA ASP A 34 9.80 11.54 -26.92
C ASP A 34 9.46 12.64 -25.90
N LEU A 35 8.91 13.76 -26.39
CA LEU A 35 8.38 14.81 -25.53
C LEU A 35 7.22 14.29 -24.67
N VAL A 36 6.25 13.61 -25.28
CA VAL A 36 5.08 13.08 -24.55
C VAL A 36 5.51 11.99 -23.56
N GLU A 37 6.42 11.10 -23.93
CA GLU A 37 6.94 10.06 -23.04
C GLU A 37 7.61 10.68 -21.80
N GLN A 38 8.48 11.68 -21.99
CA GLN A 38 9.13 12.39 -20.88
C GLN A 38 8.14 13.19 -20.05
N ALA A 39 7.18 13.87 -20.69
CA ALA A 39 6.16 14.66 -19.99
C ALA A 39 5.27 13.77 -19.11
N VAL A 40 4.88 12.58 -19.59
CA VAL A 40 4.10 11.62 -18.81
C VAL A 40 4.91 11.10 -17.63
N ALA A 41 6.18 10.72 -17.84
CA ALA A 41 7.05 10.28 -16.76
C ALA A 41 7.21 11.37 -15.69
N PHE A 42 7.53 12.60 -16.12
CA PHE A 42 7.67 13.76 -15.24
C PHE A 42 6.39 14.05 -14.45
N TYR A 43 5.23 14.03 -15.12
CA TYR A 43 3.95 14.29 -14.48
C TYR A 43 3.60 13.24 -13.43
N LEU A 44 3.87 11.96 -13.71
CA LEU A 44 3.63 10.87 -12.76
C LEU A 44 4.60 10.93 -11.58
N ASP A 45 5.88 11.25 -11.82
CA ASP A 45 6.87 11.39 -10.77
C ASP A 45 6.58 12.57 -9.85
N ALA A 46 6.24 13.74 -10.41
CA ALA A 46 5.82 14.91 -9.63
C ALA A 46 4.59 14.62 -8.77
N ARG A 47 3.72 13.70 -9.22
CA ARG A 47 2.50 13.32 -8.50
C ARG A 47 2.69 12.13 -7.56
N ARG A 48 3.85 11.47 -7.60
CA ARG A 48 4.21 10.37 -6.72
C ARG A 48 4.31 10.83 -5.27
N GLU A 49 4.82 12.03 -5.04
CA GLU A 49 4.87 12.64 -3.70
C GLU A 49 3.47 12.91 -3.16
N GLU A 50 2.55 13.42 -4.00
CA GLU A 50 1.15 13.63 -3.62
C GLU A 50 0.46 12.30 -3.28
N MET A 51 0.76 11.24 -4.03
CA MET A 51 0.25 9.89 -3.78
C MET A 51 0.83 9.28 -2.50
N GLN A 52 2.13 9.43 -2.26
CA GLN A 52 2.80 8.99 -1.04
C GLN A 52 2.27 9.73 0.18
N ALA A 53 2.07 11.05 0.09
CA ALA A 53 1.50 11.85 1.16
C ALA A 53 0.06 11.45 1.47
N ARG A 54 -0.77 11.21 0.45
CA ARG A 54 -2.13 10.67 0.63
C ARG A 54 -2.11 9.27 1.22
N MET A 55 -1.22 8.40 0.77
CA MET A 55 -1.09 7.04 1.27
C MET A 55 -0.60 7.03 2.73
N GLN A 56 0.37 7.85 3.09
CA GLN A 56 0.80 8.05 4.47
C GLN A 56 -0.32 8.64 5.33
N GLY A 57 -1.13 9.56 4.80
CA GLY A 57 -2.31 10.09 5.47
C GLY A 57 -3.43 9.06 5.66
N LEU A 58 -3.54 8.06 4.78
CA LEU A 58 -4.45 6.92 4.92
C LEU A 58 -3.89 5.87 5.89
N LEU A 59 -2.59 5.59 5.81
CA LEU A 59 -1.90 4.68 6.71
C LEU A 59 -1.77 5.26 8.13
N SER A 60 -1.67 6.57 8.31
CA SER A 60 -1.68 7.18 9.65
C SER A 60 -3.04 7.11 10.33
N ARG A 61 -4.14 7.04 9.55
CA ARG A 61 -5.47 6.70 10.06
C ARG A 61 -5.58 5.23 10.44
N LEU A 62 -4.72 4.39 9.88
CA LEU A 62 -4.57 2.99 10.21
C LEU A 62 -3.37 2.84 11.15
N ASP A 63 -3.53 3.23 12.41
CA ASP A 63 -2.50 3.12 13.47
C ASP A 63 -2.07 1.65 13.79
N GLY A 64 -2.38 0.70 12.91
CA GLY A 64 -2.11 -0.74 13.06
C GLY A 64 -3.06 -1.44 14.04
N THR A 65 -3.79 -0.67 14.85
CA THR A 65 -4.62 -1.20 15.91
C THR A 65 -5.82 -1.93 15.33
N ARG A 66 -6.28 -2.96 16.05
CA ARG A 66 -7.50 -3.66 15.72
C ARG A 66 -8.70 -2.71 15.81
N ALA A 67 -8.68 -1.76 16.74
CA ALA A 67 -9.67 -0.70 16.86
C ALA A 67 -9.81 0.14 15.57
N ALA A 68 -8.71 0.60 14.97
CA ALA A 68 -8.77 1.37 13.72
C ALA A 68 -9.28 0.55 12.53
N ARG A 69 -8.95 -0.75 12.46
CA ARG A 69 -9.49 -1.65 11.42
C ARG A 69 -10.99 -1.90 11.58
N VAL A 70 -11.47 -2.11 12.81
CA VAL A 70 -12.90 -2.29 13.09
C VAL A 70 -13.67 -0.99 12.83
N SER A 71 -13.11 0.16 13.20
CA SER A 71 -13.68 1.48 12.91
C SER A 71 -13.88 1.71 11.41
N LEU A 72 -12.92 1.31 10.58
CA LEU A 72 -13.00 1.45 9.12
C LEU A 72 -14.01 0.49 8.48
N LEU A 73 -14.12 -0.74 8.98
CA LEU A 73 -15.06 -1.74 8.47
C LEU A 73 -16.53 -1.43 8.84
N THR A 74 -16.73 -0.81 10.00
CA THR A 74 -18.07 -0.56 10.56
C THR A 74 -18.53 0.88 10.39
N GLY A 75 -17.62 1.81 10.08
CA GLY A 75 -17.88 3.25 10.00
C GLY A 75 -18.08 3.92 11.36
N ILE A 76 -17.85 3.20 12.47
CA ILE A 76 -18.02 3.69 13.84
C ILE A 76 -16.69 4.28 14.31
N ASP A 77 -16.69 5.51 14.84
CA ASP A 77 -15.47 6.14 15.35
C ASP A 77 -14.89 5.45 16.60
N ARG A 78 -13.61 5.71 16.88
CA ARG A 78 -12.86 5.09 17.98
C ARG A 78 -13.46 5.37 19.36
N GLU A 79 -13.91 6.60 19.60
CA GLU A 79 -14.51 7.03 20.87
C GLU A 79 -15.81 6.26 21.16
N THR A 80 -16.61 6.04 20.12
CA THR A 80 -17.82 5.22 20.19
C THR A 80 -17.49 3.74 20.36
N LEU A 81 -16.42 3.26 19.74
CA LEU A 81 -15.92 1.90 19.95
C LEU A 81 -15.52 1.65 21.42
N GLU A 82 -14.79 2.59 22.02
CA GLU A 82 -14.38 2.54 23.43
C GLU A 82 -15.59 2.56 24.37
N ARG A 83 -16.59 3.39 24.07
CA ARG A 83 -17.86 3.43 24.81
C ARG A 83 -18.65 2.12 24.72
N LEU A 84 -18.49 1.37 23.64
CA LEU A 84 -19.16 0.07 23.43
C LEU A 84 -18.36 -1.13 23.99
N GLY A 85 -17.31 -0.87 24.78
CA GLY A 85 -16.49 -1.90 25.42
C GLY A 85 -15.12 -2.11 24.80
N GLY A 86 -14.76 -1.32 23.78
CA GLY A 86 -13.45 -1.35 23.13
C GLY A 86 -13.19 -2.60 22.31
N VAL A 87 -12.02 -2.65 21.66
CA VAL A 87 -11.56 -3.83 20.92
C VAL A 87 -10.21 -4.26 21.51
N PRO A 88 -10.06 -5.50 21.99
CA PRO A 88 -8.80 -5.97 22.54
C PRO A 88 -7.75 -6.11 21.44
N GLU A 89 -6.60 -5.47 21.63
CA GLU A 89 -5.43 -5.65 20.77
C GLU A 89 -4.86 -7.06 21.00
N GLU A 90 -4.73 -7.85 19.94
CA GLU A 90 -4.10 -9.17 20.04
C GLU A 90 -2.59 -8.96 20.09
N GLU A 91 -2.03 -9.12 21.29
CA GLU A 91 -0.58 -9.17 21.49
C GLU A 91 -0.02 -10.38 20.74
N ASP A 92 0.98 -10.13 19.91
CA ASP A 92 1.61 -11.09 19.01
C ASP A 92 2.10 -12.35 19.76
N GLY A 93 1.37 -13.45 19.61
CA GLY A 93 1.97 -14.73 19.22
C GLY A 93 2.90 -15.48 20.18
N ARG A 94 2.94 -15.25 21.50
CA ARG A 94 3.63 -16.19 22.41
C ARG A 94 2.73 -17.36 22.82
N ARG A 95 2.79 -18.44 22.03
CA ARG A 95 2.32 -19.78 22.45
C ARG A 95 2.92 -20.12 23.83
N PRO A 96 2.14 -20.56 24.83
CA PRO A 96 2.73 -21.14 26.03
C PRO A 96 3.39 -22.47 25.66
N SER A 97 4.73 -22.49 25.69
CA SER A 97 5.52 -23.71 25.68
C SER A 97 5.13 -24.57 26.89
N GLY A 98 4.89 -25.85 26.66
CA GLY A 98 4.31 -26.77 27.63
C GLY A 98 5.10 -26.93 28.92
N THR A 99 4.40 -27.37 29.95
CA THR A 99 5.01 -28.17 31.02
C THR A 99 4.36 -29.54 30.95
N SER A 100 5.12 -30.50 30.44
CA SER A 100 4.81 -31.91 30.45
C SER A 100 4.66 -32.36 31.91
N GLU A 101 3.47 -32.79 32.27
CA GLU A 101 3.20 -33.31 33.61
C GLU A 101 3.91 -34.65 33.80
N SER A 102 4.64 -34.69 34.90
CA SER A 102 5.47 -35.75 35.43
C SER A 102 4.69 -37.06 35.63
N GLY A 103 5.19 -38.16 35.06
CA GLY A 103 4.75 -39.52 35.33
C GLY A 103 5.94 -40.47 35.44
N GLY A 104 6.82 -40.22 36.42
CA GLY A 104 8.01 -41.02 36.67
C GLY A 104 7.71 -42.34 37.38
N GLY A 105 8.37 -43.41 36.88
CA GLY A 105 9.07 -44.40 37.69
C GLY A 105 8.22 -45.39 38.50
N ARG A 106 7.91 -46.52 37.86
CA ARG A 106 7.56 -47.77 38.55
C ARG A 106 8.83 -48.58 38.76
N ASP A 107 9.37 -48.61 39.98
CA ASP A 107 10.37 -49.60 40.37
C ASP A 107 10.83 -49.42 41.83
N GLY A 108 10.72 -50.49 42.63
CA GLY A 108 11.65 -50.73 43.74
C GLY A 108 11.06 -50.91 45.15
N SER A 109 10.76 -52.17 45.47
CA SER A 109 11.18 -52.89 46.69
C SER A 109 10.65 -52.49 48.08
N ALA A 110 10.03 -53.47 48.74
CA ALA A 110 10.22 -53.92 50.14
C ALA A 110 9.05 -54.88 50.45
N SER A 111 9.16 -56.01 51.15
CA SER A 111 10.22 -56.87 51.69
C SER A 111 9.52 -58.18 52.08
#